data_AF-A0A1Y3NBE0-F1
#
_entry.id   AF-A0A1Y3NBE0-F1
#
_cell.length_a   1.000
_cell.length_b   1.000
_cell.length_c   1.000
_cell.angle_alpha   90.00
_cell.angle_beta   90.00
_cell.angle_gamma   90.00
#
_symmetry.space_group_name_H-M   'P 1'
#
loop_
_entity.id
_entity.type
_entity.pdbx_description
1 polymer ?
#
loop_
_entity_poly.entity_id
_entity_poly.type
_entity_poly.pdbx_seq_one_letter_code
_entity_poly.pdbx_strand_id
1 'polypeptide(L)'
;MQEFGNDNEADILKDRSKLDLADVIIFVYDSSDVNSFAYIAGLRSQYNLDEYPIIYVSTKCDSDLVQQRYEVQPDAYCRNLGLAVPICVSVKSNEMADLYSLITGVAMNPHIAIVQKNKDSSEFNTVKYLKYTAVVGGILAVGYLSYKLITRNSQKVIEASTTSTATSTTTPDVPVTPDSSADTRKPQNQQLNLQRN
;
A
#
# COMPACT_ATOMS: atom_id res chain seq x y z
N MET A 1 -35.60 -6.24 -23.69
CA MET A 1 -34.34 -6.98 -23.45
C MET A 1 -33.61 -7.03 -24.78
N GLN A 2 -32.40 -6.50 -24.84
CA GLN A 2 -31.58 -6.56 -26.05
C GLN A 2 -30.60 -7.71 -25.87
N GLU A 3 -30.64 -8.67 -26.78
CA GLU A 3 -29.70 -9.78 -26.82
C GLU A 3 -28.61 -9.46 -27.83
N PHE A 4 -27.38 -9.77 -27.46
CA PHE A 4 -26.22 -9.59 -28.31
C PHE A 4 -25.71 -10.97 -28.71
N GLY A 5 -25.64 -11.23 -30.02
CA GLY A 5 -25.05 -12.47 -30.52
C GLY A 5 -23.55 -12.54 -30.28
N ASN A 6 -22.98 -13.75 -30.45
CA ASN A 6 -21.56 -14.04 -30.17
C ASN A 6 -20.57 -13.07 -30.83
N ASP A 7 -20.88 -12.57 -32.03
CA ASP A 7 -19.97 -11.68 -32.77
C ASP A 7 -19.90 -10.26 -32.18
N ASN A 8 -20.93 -9.85 -31.42
CA ASN A 8 -21.06 -8.47 -30.91
C ASN A 8 -20.64 -8.32 -29.44
N GLU A 9 -20.42 -9.42 -28.72
CA GLU A 9 -20.09 -9.41 -27.29
C GLU A 9 -18.84 -8.57 -27.01
N ALA A 10 -17.76 -8.87 -27.73
CA ALA A 10 -16.48 -8.20 -27.55
C ALA A 10 -16.56 -6.69 -27.83
N ASP A 11 -17.39 -6.27 -28.78
CA ASP A 11 -17.52 -4.87 -29.16
C ASP A 11 -18.27 -4.06 -28.10
N ILE A 12 -19.19 -4.69 -27.37
CA ILE A 12 -19.93 -4.04 -26.29
C ILE A 12 -19.06 -3.94 -25.05
N LEU A 13 -18.31 -5.00 -24.71
CA LEU A 13 -17.42 -4.99 -23.56
C LEU A 13 -16.21 -4.05 -23.76
N LYS A 14 -15.85 -3.70 -25.00
CA LYS A 14 -14.86 -2.66 -25.31
C LYS A 14 -15.42 -1.24 -25.22
N ASP A 15 -16.69 -1.07 -25.55
CA ASP A 15 -17.33 0.24 -25.64
C ASP A 15 -17.81 0.72 -24.26
N ARG A 16 -16.98 1.54 -23.62
CA ARG A 16 -17.27 2.11 -22.30
C ARG A 16 -18.56 2.92 -22.28
N SER A 17 -18.89 3.64 -23.36
CA SER A 17 -20.13 4.42 -23.41
C SER A 17 -21.38 3.54 -23.35
N LYS A 18 -21.30 2.29 -23.85
CA LYS A 18 -22.38 1.31 -23.71
C LYS A 18 -22.40 0.68 -22.32
N LEU A 19 -21.24 0.39 -21.74
CA LEU A 19 -21.15 -0.16 -20.39
C LEU A 19 -21.63 0.83 -19.32
N ASP A 20 -21.38 2.12 -19.51
CA ASP A 20 -21.81 3.18 -18.60
C ASP A 20 -23.34 3.36 -18.56
N LEU A 21 -24.08 2.74 -19.49
CA LEU A 21 -25.55 2.68 -19.46
C LEU A 21 -26.07 1.60 -18.51
N ALA A 22 -25.22 0.70 -18.03
CA ALA A 22 -25.60 -0.39 -17.13
C ALA A 22 -25.26 -0.03 -15.67
N ASP A 23 -26.25 -0.19 -14.78
CA ASP A 23 -26.04 0.05 -13.34
C ASP A 23 -25.26 -1.10 -12.67
N VAL A 24 -25.45 -2.33 -13.16
CA VAL A 24 -24.86 -3.55 -12.57
C VAL A 24 -24.51 -4.54 -13.67
N ILE A 25 -23.32 -5.14 -13.58
CA ILE A 25 -22.89 -6.25 -14.41
C ILE A 25 -23.09 -7.55 -13.64
N ILE A 26 -23.80 -8.51 -14.23
CA ILE A 26 -24.07 -9.81 -13.62
C ILE A 26 -23.35 -10.87 -14.45
N PHE A 27 -22.32 -11.48 -13.87
CA PHE A 27 -21.66 -12.63 -14.45
C PHE A 27 -22.35 -13.91 -14.03
N VAL A 28 -22.85 -14.65 -15.02
CA VAL A 28 -23.56 -15.90 -14.80
C VAL A 28 -22.70 -17.05 -15.30
N TYR A 29 -22.52 -18.06 -14.46
CA TYR A 29 -21.92 -19.33 -14.86
C TYR A 29 -22.79 -20.50 -14.41
N ASP A 30 -22.45 -21.69 -14.87
CA ASP A 30 -23.18 -22.92 -14.59
C ASP A 30 -22.37 -23.75 -13.59
N SER A 31 -22.95 -24.07 -12.42
CA SER A 31 -22.25 -24.88 -11.41
C SER A 31 -21.96 -26.30 -11.86
N SER A 32 -22.66 -26.79 -12.89
CA SER A 32 -22.47 -28.12 -13.47
C SER A 32 -21.45 -28.16 -14.62
N ASP A 33 -21.06 -27.00 -15.18
CA ASP A 33 -20.04 -26.92 -16.24
C ASP A 33 -18.69 -26.45 -15.68
N VAL A 34 -17.68 -27.31 -15.81
CA VAL A 34 -16.30 -27.06 -15.35
C VAL A 34 -15.60 -25.86 -16.00
N ASN A 35 -16.02 -25.44 -17.20
CA ASN A 35 -15.33 -24.39 -17.96
C ASN A 35 -16.06 -23.03 -17.90
N SER A 36 -17.32 -23.02 -17.47
CA SER A 36 -18.18 -21.85 -17.57
C SER A 36 -17.68 -20.66 -16.74
N PHE A 37 -17.13 -20.91 -15.55
CA PHE A 37 -16.57 -19.86 -14.70
C PHE A 37 -15.32 -19.21 -15.31
N ALA A 38 -14.46 -20.01 -15.96
CA ALA A 38 -13.21 -19.52 -16.55
C ALA A 38 -13.47 -18.48 -17.65
N TYR A 39 -14.54 -18.67 -18.42
CA TYR A 39 -14.96 -17.73 -19.46
C TYR A 39 -15.32 -16.35 -18.88
N ILE A 40 -16.25 -16.29 -17.91
CA ILE A 40 -16.68 -15.01 -17.31
C ILE A 40 -15.55 -14.31 -16.52
N ALA A 41 -14.67 -15.08 -15.85
CA ALA A 41 -13.50 -14.53 -15.16
C ALA A 41 -12.48 -13.95 -16.15
N GLY A 42 -12.34 -14.58 -17.32
CA GLY A 42 -11.56 -14.09 -18.45
C GLY A 42 -12.09 -12.76 -18.98
N LEU A 43 -13.40 -12.66 -19.23
CA LEU A 43 -14.04 -11.43 -19.74
C LEU A 43 -13.80 -10.22 -18.83
N ARG A 44 -14.02 -10.35 -17.52
CA ARG A 44 -13.77 -9.26 -16.55
C ARG A 44 -12.33 -8.74 -16.68
N SER A 45 -11.37 -9.67 -16.71
CA SER A 45 -9.95 -9.34 -16.71
C SER A 45 -9.50 -8.77 -18.06
N GLN A 46 -10.02 -9.32 -19.16
CA GLN A 46 -9.69 -8.90 -20.53
C GLN A 46 -10.17 -7.48 -20.83
N TYR A 47 -11.34 -7.09 -20.34
CA TYR A 47 -11.95 -5.78 -20.61
C TYR A 47 -11.81 -4.77 -19.46
N ASN A 48 -11.12 -5.14 -18.37
CA ASN A 48 -10.89 -4.31 -17.18
C ASN A 48 -12.19 -3.76 -16.59
N LEU A 49 -13.14 -4.64 -16.29
CA LEU A 49 -14.50 -4.27 -15.84
C LEU A 49 -14.58 -3.94 -14.34
N ASP A 50 -13.43 -3.78 -13.68
CA ASP A 50 -13.31 -3.63 -12.21
C ASP A 50 -13.93 -2.34 -11.66
N GLU A 51 -14.23 -1.39 -12.53
CA GLU A 51 -14.84 -0.10 -12.17
C GLU A 51 -16.36 -0.17 -12.02
N TYR A 52 -16.97 -1.24 -12.51
CA TYR A 52 -18.42 -1.41 -12.49
C TYR A 52 -18.87 -2.29 -11.30
N PRO A 53 -20.10 -2.10 -10.80
CA PRO A 53 -20.69 -2.99 -9.81
C PRO A 53 -20.90 -4.38 -10.41
N ILE A 54 -20.31 -5.40 -9.79
CA ILE A 54 -20.29 -6.78 -10.31
C ILE A 54 -20.92 -7.74 -9.32
N ILE A 55 -21.79 -8.61 -9.83
CA ILE A 55 -22.37 -9.75 -9.10
C ILE A 55 -22.03 -11.04 -9.85
N TYR A 56 -21.56 -12.06 -9.12
CA TYR A 56 -21.39 -13.41 -9.65
C TYR A 56 -22.56 -14.30 -9.26
N VAL A 57 -23.08 -15.06 -10.21
CA VAL A 57 -24.23 -15.96 -10.04
C VAL A 57 -23.88 -17.33 -10.60
N SER A 58 -24.07 -18.39 -9.79
CA SER A 58 -24.04 -19.77 -10.25
C SER A 58 -25.45 -20.29 -10.48
N THR A 59 -25.70 -20.76 -11.69
CA THR A 59 -26.96 -21.40 -12.09
C THR A 59 -26.87 -22.91 -12.00
N LYS A 60 -28.02 -23.58 -12.00
CA LYS A 60 -28.17 -25.04 -11.92
C LYS A 60 -27.62 -25.65 -10.62
N CYS A 61 -27.83 -24.96 -9.50
CA CYS A 61 -27.43 -25.43 -8.18
C CYS A 61 -28.17 -26.69 -7.69
N ASP A 62 -29.23 -27.10 -8.39
CA ASP A 62 -29.91 -28.39 -8.19
C ASP A 62 -29.14 -29.57 -8.79
N SER A 63 -28.12 -29.30 -9.61
CA SER A 63 -27.24 -30.30 -10.21
C SER A 63 -25.98 -30.50 -9.36
N ASP A 64 -25.29 -31.61 -9.60
CA ASP A 64 -24.01 -31.89 -8.94
C ASP A 64 -23.01 -30.75 -9.15
N LEU A 65 -22.53 -30.19 -8.04
CA LEU A 65 -21.52 -29.13 -8.05
C LEU A 65 -20.21 -29.70 -8.58
N VAL A 66 -19.67 -29.07 -9.62
CA VAL A 66 -18.38 -29.44 -10.19
C VAL A 66 -17.32 -28.38 -9.89
N GLN A 67 -16.12 -28.84 -9.61
CA GLN A 67 -14.95 -27.98 -9.44
C GLN A 67 -14.64 -27.23 -10.75
N GLN A 68 -14.52 -25.91 -10.64
CA GLN A 68 -14.29 -25.05 -11.79
C GLN A 68 -12.81 -25.08 -12.19
N ARG A 69 -12.54 -25.20 -13.50
CA ARG A 69 -11.21 -25.20 -14.10
C ARG A 69 -10.70 -23.78 -14.32
N TYR A 70 -10.43 -23.12 -13.21
CA TYR A 70 -9.80 -21.80 -13.17
C TYR A 70 -8.72 -21.78 -12.10
N GLU A 71 -7.85 -20.77 -12.12
CA GLU A 71 -6.70 -20.66 -11.20
C GLU A 71 -7.11 -20.77 -9.73
N VAL A 72 -8.28 -20.19 -9.40
CA VAL A 72 -8.90 -20.24 -8.06
C VAL A 72 -10.39 -20.57 -8.19
N GLN A 73 -10.96 -21.18 -7.14
CA GLN A 73 -12.40 -21.45 -7.11
C GLN A 73 -13.22 -20.15 -7.05
N PRO A 74 -14.48 -20.15 -7.53
CA PRO A 74 -15.32 -18.95 -7.60
C PRO A 74 -15.44 -18.17 -6.29
N ASP A 75 -15.59 -18.87 -5.17
CA ASP A 75 -15.67 -18.24 -3.83
C ASP A 75 -14.39 -17.50 -3.46
N ALA A 76 -13.23 -18.15 -3.67
CA ALA A 76 -11.93 -17.58 -3.38
C ALA A 76 -11.63 -16.41 -4.33
N TYR A 77 -12.00 -16.55 -5.61
CA TYR A 77 -11.89 -15.49 -6.60
C TYR A 77 -12.63 -14.22 -6.17
N CYS A 78 -13.91 -14.33 -5.81
CA CYS A 78 -14.71 -13.17 -5.42
C CYS A 78 -14.18 -12.52 -4.14
N ARG A 79 -13.79 -13.33 -3.14
CA ARG A 79 -13.19 -12.82 -1.90
C ARG A 79 -11.89 -12.06 -2.13
N ASN A 80 -11.03 -12.56 -3.03
CA ASN A 80 -9.77 -11.89 -3.38
C ASN A 80 -10.00 -10.53 -4.04
N LEU A 81 -11.12 -10.37 -4.75
CA LEU A 81 -11.57 -9.10 -5.34
C LEU A 81 -12.35 -8.21 -4.35
N GLY A 82 -12.54 -8.65 -3.10
CA GLY A 82 -13.38 -7.95 -2.11
C GLY A 82 -14.86 -7.92 -2.46
N LEU A 83 -15.33 -8.86 -3.29
CA LEU A 83 -16.72 -9.03 -3.69
C LEU A 83 -17.42 -10.10 -2.82
N ALA A 84 -18.75 -10.06 -2.82
CA ALA A 84 -19.57 -11.14 -2.26
C ALA A 84 -19.33 -12.46 -3.01
N VAL A 85 -19.43 -13.59 -2.31
CA VAL A 85 -19.35 -14.92 -2.93
C VAL A 85 -20.48 -15.11 -3.94
N PRO A 86 -20.29 -15.98 -4.97
CA PRO A 86 -21.32 -16.22 -5.97
C PRO A 86 -22.66 -16.68 -5.36
N ILE A 87 -23.75 -16.15 -5.90
CA ILE A 87 -25.10 -16.51 -5.46
C ILE A 87 -25.53 -17.76 -6.21
N CYS A 88 -25.86 -18.81 -5.46
CA CYS A 88 -26.38 -20.04 -6.03
C CYS A 88 -27.87 -19.91 -6.31
N VAL A 89 -28.28 -20.13 -7.56
CA VAL A 89 -29.69 -20.17 -7.96
C VAL A 89 -30.04 -21.42 -8.73
N SER A 90 -31.25 -21.92 -8.51
CA SER A 90 -31.88 -22.88 -9.38
C SER A 90 -33.38 -22.61 -9.48
N VAL A 91 -33.80 -22.33 -10.71
CA VAL A 91 -35.22 -22.15 -11.03
C VAL A 91 -35.99 -23.46 -10.85
N LYS A 92 -35.34 -24.61 -11.07
CA LYS A 92 -35.97 -25.93 -10.97
C LYS A 92 -36.30 -26.30 -9.52
N SER A 93 -35.40 -26.00 -8.58
CA SER A 93 -35.64 -26.18 -7.14
C SER A 93 -36.37 -24.99 -6.49
N ASN A 94 -36.71 -23.95 -7.26
CA ASN A 94 -37.29 -22.70 -6.78
C ASN A 94 -36.42 -21.98 -5.72
N GLU A 95 -35.10 -22.08 -5.87
CA GLU A 95 -34.10 -21.45 -5.02
C GLU A 95 -33.53 -20.23 -5.74
N MET A 96 -34.06 -19.05 -5.44
CA MET A 96 -33.64 -17.78 -6.08
C MET A 96 -32.78 -16.90 -5.18
N ALA A 97 -32.55 -17.29 -3.91
CA ALA A 97 -31.65 -16.63 -2.96
C ALA A 97 -31.77 -15.09 -2.90
N ASP A 98 -33.00 -14.56 -2.99
CA ASP A 98 -33.30 -13.12 -3.07
C ASP A 98 -32.48 -12.34 -4.12
N LEU A 99 -32.05 -13.01 -5.19
CA LEU A 99 -31.16 -12.47 -6.22
C LEU A 99 -31.64 -11.12 -6.76
N TYR A 100 -32.93 -10.98 -7.08
CA TYR A 100 -33.47 -9.74 -7.63
C TYR A 100 -33.48 -8.57 -6.63
N SER A 101 -33.70 -8.87 -5.35
CA SER A 101 -33.61 -7.88 -4.28
C SER A 101 -32.16 -7.40 -4.13
N LEU A 102 -31.20 -8.34 -4.18
CA LEU A 102 -29.78 -8.03 -4.14
C LEU A 102 -29.32 -7.21 -5.33
N ILE A 103 -29.74 -7.55 -6.56
CA ILE A 103 -29.45 -6.77 -7.77
C ILE A 103 -29.94 -5.33 -7.60
N THR A 104 -31.17 -5.16 -7.12
CA THR A 104 -31.75 -3.82 -6.88
C THR A 104 -30.99 -3.07 -5.79
N GLY A 105 -30.61 -3.77 -4.71
CA GLY A 105 -29.81 -3.20 -3.63
C GLY A 105 -28.43 -2.72 -4.09
N VAL A 106 -27.77 -3.49 -4.96
CA VAL A 106 -26.48 -3.11 -5.58
C VAL A 106 -26.67 -1.95 -6.56
N ALA A 107 -27.71 -1.95 -7.39
CA ALA A 107 -28.00 -0.84 -8.29
C ALA A 107 -28.22 0.48 -7.53
N MET A 108 -28.89 0.43 -6.37
CA MET A 108 -29.08 1.59 -5.50
C MET A 108 -27.79 2.02 -4.76
N ASN A 109 -26.90 1.08 -4.46
CA ASN A 109 -25.67 1.31 -3.70
C ASN A 109 -24.46 0.63 -4.38
N PRO A 110 -24.00 1.15 -5.53
CA PRO A 110 -23.02 0.47 -6.38
C PRO A 110 -21.67 0.20 -5.69
N HIS A 111 -21.29 1.06 -4.74
CA HIS A 111 -20.01 1.00 -4.03
C HIS A 111 -19.74 -0.31 -3.27
N ILE A 112 -20.79 -1.07 -2.91
CA ILE A 112 -20.63 -2.34 -2.17
C ILE A 112 -20.19 -3.51 -3.05
N ALA A 113 -20.34 -3.38 -4.38
CA ALA A 113 -20.11 -4.46 -5.33
C ALA A 113 -19.05 -4.09 -6.40
N ILE A 114 -18.28 -3.02 -6.18
CA ILE A 114 -17.13 -2.67 -7.01
C ILE A 114 -15.91 -3.43 -6.50
N VAL A 115 -15.07 -3.90 -7.42
CA VAL A 115 -13.84 -4.63 -7.09
C VAL A 115 -12.96 -3.78 -6.17
N GLN A 116 -12.62 -4.32 -5.00
CA GLN A 116 -11.73 -3.67 -4.07
C GLN A 116 -10.29 -3.90 -4.53
N LYS A 117 -9.68 -2.85 -5.09
CA LYS A 117 -8.24 -2.84 -5.34
C LYS A 117 -7.53 -2.82 -3.98
N ASN A 118 -7.15 -4.00 -3.48
CA ASN A 118 -6.23 -4.12 -2.36
C ASN A 118 -4.97 -3.35 -2.75
N LYS A 119 -4.81 -2.15 -2.20
CA LYS A 119 -3.54 -1.44 -2.23
C LYS A 119 -2.64 -2.22 -1.29
N ASP A 120 -1.96 -3.24 -1.80
CA ASP A 120 -0.80 -3.85 -1.16
C ASP A 120 0.26 -2.75 -1.02
N SER A 121 0.05 -1.96 0.03
CA SER A 121 0.69 -0.69 0.29
C SER A 121 1.86 -0.87 1.26
N SER A 122 2.26 -2.11 1.53
CA SER A 122 3.44 -2.43 2.33
C SER A 122 4.73 -2.24 1.52
N GLU A 123 4.80 -2.69 0.27
CA GLU A 123 6.01 -2.56 -0.55
C GLU A 123 6.14 -1.17 -1.19
N PHE A 124 5.03 -0.62 -1.69
CA PHE A 124 5.06 0.67 -2.40
C PHE A 124 5.32 1.86 -1.46
N ASN A 125 4.88 1.79 -0.20
CA ASN A 125 5.19 2.85 0.77
C ASN A 125 6.64 2.74 1.27
N THR A 126 7.12 1.53 1.57
CA THR A 126 8.51 1.33 2.06
C THR A 126 9.55 1.81 1.04
N VAL A 127 9.37 1.48 -0.24
CA VAL A 127 10.27 1.95 -1.31
C VAL A 127 10.18 3.47 -1.51
N LYS A 128 8.99 4.07 -1.36
CA LYS A 128 8.83 5.53 -1.41
C LYS A 128 9.54 6.21 -0.24
N TYR A 129 9.32 5.76 0.99
CA TYR A 129 9.96 6.32 2.17
C TYR A 129 11.48 6.18 2.10
N LEU A 130 12.00 5.03 1.65
CA LEU A 130 13.43 4.82 1.45
C LEU A 130 14.04 5.79 0.42
N LYS A 131 13.31 6.09 -0.66
CA LYS A 131 13.73 7.12 -1.65
C LYS A 131 13.73 8.52 -1.03
N TYR A 132 12.69 8.89 -0.30
CA TYR A 132 12.61 10.21 0.34
C TYR A 132 13.73 10.41 1.38
N THR A 133 14.00 9.41 2.23
CA THR A 133 15.06 9.52 3.23
C THR A 133 16.45 9.57 2.61
N ALA A 134 16.70 8.87 1.50
CA ALA A 134 17.95 8.95 0.77
C ALA A 134 18.22 10.36 0.21
N VAL A 135 17.20 11.02 -0.33
CA VAL A 135 17.31 12.40 -0.83
C VAL A 135 17.60 13.38 0.31
N VAL A 136 16.81 13.31 1.39
CA VAL A 136 16.99 14.19 2.56
C VAL A 136 18.36 13.97 3.21
N GLY A 137 18.78 12.72 3.37
CA GLY A 137 20.09 12.37 3.91
C GLY A 137 21.24 12.86 3.03
N GLY A 138 21.11 12.75 1.71
CA GLY A 138 22.09 13.27 0.76
C GLY A 138 22.29 14.78 0.87
N ILE A 139 21.20 15.55 0.95
CA ILE A 139 21.26 17.01 1.09
C ILE A 139 21.97 17.42 2.39
N LEU A 140 21.63 16.76 3.51
CA LEU A 140 22.26 17.05 4.80
C LEU A 140 23.76 16.68 4.81
N ALA A 141 24.12 15.54 4.23
CA ALA A 141 25.50 15.09 4.15
C ALA A 141 26.37 16.02 3.30
N VAL A 142 25.86 16.45 2.13
CA VAL A 142 26.55 17.42 1.27
C VAL A 142 26.73 18.75 1.99
N GLY A 143 25.67 19.28 2.60
CA GLY A 143 25.71 20.52 3.38
C GLY A 143 26.79 20.49 4.47
N TYR A 144 26.84 19.40 5.25
CA TYR A 144 27.84 19.20 6.29
C TYR A 144 29.27 19.12 5.73
N LEU A 145 29.47 18.40 4.61
CA LEU A 145 30.79 18.30 3.97
C LEU A 145 31.27 19.67 3.47
N SER A 146 30.41 20.44 2.82
CA SER A 146 30.73 21.80 2.36
C SER A 146 31.08 22.74 3.51
N TYR A 147 30.31 22.70 4.61
CA TYR A 147 30.59 23.50 5.80
C TYR A 147 31.96 23.16 6.42
N LYS A 148 32.28 21.87 6.53
CA LYS A 148 33.55 21.38 7.06
C LYS A 148 34.75 21.72 6.15
N LEU A 149 34.55 21.76 4.83
CA LEU A 149 35.59 22.14 3.87
C LEU A 149 35.95 23.63 3.99
N ILE A 150 34.94 24.50 4.10
CA ILE A 150 35.11 25.94 4.23
C ILE A 150 35.83 26.29 5.53
N THR A 151 35.40 25.73 6.66
CA THR A 151 36.04 25.97 7.97
C THR A 151 37.49 25.49 8.02
N ARG A 152 37.82 24.37 7.37
CA ARG A 152 39.22 23.90 7.22
C ARG A 152 40.07 24.84 6.36
N ASN A 153 39.54 25.38 5.27
CA ASN A 153 40.26 26.35 4.46
C ASN A 153 40.49 27.67 5.20
N SER A 154 39.53 28.12 6.01
CA SER A 154 39.70 29.31 6.86
C SER A 154 40.82 29.14 7.88
N GLN A 155 40.98 27.95 8.48
CA GLN A 155 42.10 27.68 9.40
C GLN A 155 43.46 27.70 8.70
N LYS A 156 43.57 27.15 7.48
CA LYS A 156 44.81 27.20 6.70
C LYS A 156 45.23 28.62 6.30
N VAL A 157 44.26 29.51 6.03
CA VAL A 157 44.54 30.92 5.72
C VAL A 157 45.01 31.68 6.97
N ILE A 158 44.44 31.35 8.14
CA ILE A 158 44.87 31.93 9.42
C ILE A 158 46.30 31.47 9.77
N GLU A 159 46.62 30.18 9.64
CA GLU A 159 47.97 29.64 9.89
C GLU A 159 49.03 30.18 8.91
N ALA A 160 48.68 30.40 7.64
CA ALA A 160 49.57 31.00 6.66
C ALA A 160 49.86 32.49 6.94
N SER A 161 48.98 33.17 7.69
CA SER A 161 49.14 34.59 8.03
C SER A 161 50.00 34.82 9.28
N THR A 162 50.18 33.80 10.14
CA THR A 162 50.94 33.92 11.40
C THR A 162 52.44 33.63 11.27
N THR A 163 52.93 33.19 10.10
CA THR A 163 54.34 32.77 9.93
C THR A 163 55.30 33.91 9.54
N SER A 164 54.81 35.12 9.22
CA SER A 164 55.66 36.20 8.69
C SER A 164 56.13 37.26 9.70
N THR A 165 55.95 37.09 11.02
CA THR A 165 56.43 38.10 11.98
C THR A 165 56.85 37.50 13.31
N ALA A 166 58.12 37.05 13.40
CA ALA A 166 58.83 36.95 14.67
C ALA A 166 60.34 37.01 14.43
N THR A 167 60.97 38.16 14.72
CA THR A 167 62.42 38.27 14.89
C THR A 167 62.71 39.18 16.07
N SER A 168 63.39 38.59 17.07
CA SER A 168 64.15 39.25 18.16
C SER A 168 63.26 39.84 19.28
N THR A 169 63.54 39.80 20.58
CA THR A 169 64.80 39.77 21.35
C THR A 169 64.47 39.51 22.84
N THR A 170 65.22 38.58 23.48
CA THR A 170 65.77 38.55 24.86
C THR A 170 64.87 38.58 26.13
N THR A 171 65.06 37.52 26.93
CA THR A 171 64.84 37.24 28.39
C THR A 171 65.48 38.28 29.34
N PRO A 172 65.39 38.19 30.71
CA PRO A 172 64.85 37.17 31.64
C PRO A 172 63.79 37.78 32.63
N ASP A 173 63.19 37.19 33.66
CA ASP A 173 63.68 36.30 34.72
C ASP A 173 62.54 35.88 35.69
N VAL A 174 62.72 34.69 36.30
CA VAL A 174 62.28 34.19 37.64
C VAL A 174 60.82 33.80 37.98
N PRO A 175 60.62 32.72 38.81
CA PRO A 175 59.42 31.88 38.87
C PRO A 175 58.71 31.86 40.24
N VAL A 176 57.40 31.54 40.30
CA VAL A 176 56.75 31.01 41.51
C VAL A 176 55.56 30.11 41.15
N THR A 177 55.62 28.86 41.59
CA THR A 177 54.50 27.91 41.83
C THR A 177 54.37 27.72 43.36
N PRO A 178 53.47 26.86 43.90
CA PRO A 178 52.08 26.50 43.56
C PRO A 178 51.16 26.55 44.82
N ASP A 179 49.86 26.31 44.69
CA ASP A 179 49.07 25.57 45.71
C ASP A 179 47.70 25.19 45.10
N SER A 180 47.30 23.90 45.07
CA SER A 180 46.61 23.16 46.16
C SER A 180 45.19 23.70 46.36
N SER A 181 44.07 22.96 46.45
CA SER A 181 43.73 21.57 46.77
C SER A 181 42.23 21.41 46.41
N ALA A 182 41.79 20.36 45.71
CA ALA A 182 41.03 19.22 46.25
C ALA A 182 40.10 19.50 47.45
N ASP A 183 38.77 19.36 47.30
CA ASP A 183 37.99 18.46 48.17
C ASP A 183 36.56 18.13 47.64
N THR A 184 36.41 16.86 47.27
CA THR A 184 35.38 15.87 47.62
C THR A 184 34.16 16.28 48.50
N ARG A 185 32.94 15.92 48.07
CA ARG A 185 32.08 14.85 48.66
C ARG A 185 30.58 14.97 48.33
N LYS A 186 30.02 13.83 47.89
CA LYS A 186 28.60 13.43 47.97
C LYS A 186 28.22 13.13 49.43
N PRO A 187 26.91 13.06 49.73
CA PRO A 187 26.37 11.76 50.14
C PRO A 187 25.00 11.40 49.56
N GLN A 188 24.75 10.08 49.56
CA GLN A 188 23.48 9.37 49.35
C GLN A 188 22.53 9.53 50.55
N ASN A 189 21.23 9.33 50.30
CA ASN A 189 20.24 8.54 51.07
C ASN A 189 18.82 9.07 50.71
N GLN A 190 17.70 8.34 50.73
CA GLN A 190 17.36 6.93 50.88
C GLN A 190 15.81 6.89 50.87
N GLN A 191 15.19 5.99 50.09
CA GLN A 191 13.87 5.36 50.32
C GLN A 191 12.58 6.25 50.31
N LEU A 192 11.34 5.80 50.12
CA LEU A 192 10.65 4.50 50.26
C LEU A 192 9.25 4.62 49.57
N ASN A 193 8.65 3.46 49.22
CA ASN A 193 7.18 3.21 49.12
C ASN A 193 6.42 3.80 47.90
N LEU A 194 5.41 3.17 47.29
CA LEU A 194 4.48 2.10 47.68
C LEU A 194 3.98 1.39 46.41
N GLN A 195 3.90 0.06 46.44
CA GLN A 195 3.00 -0.70 45.57
C GLN A 195 1.56 -0.54 46.06
N ARG A 196 0.61 -0.43 45.13
CA ARG A 196 -0.80 -0.69 45.37
C ARG A 196 -1.39 -1.41 44.17
N ASN A 197 -2.01 -2.54 44.49
CA ASN A 197 -2.78 -3.50 43.70
C ASN A 197 -3.42 -2.99 42.41
#